data_AF-A0A9W4L2N3-F1
#
_entry.id   AF-A0A9W4L2N3-F1
#
_cell.length_a   1.000
_cell.length_b   1.000
_cell.length_c   1.000
_cell.angle_alpha   90.00
_cell.angle_beta   90.00
_cell.angle_gamma   90.00
#
_symmetry.space_group_name_H-M   'P 1'
#
loop_
_entity.id
_entity.type
_entity.pdbx_description
1 polymer ?
#
loop_
_entity_poly.entity_id
_entity_poly.type
_entity_poly.pdbx_seq_one_letter_code
_entity_poly.pdbx_strand_id
1 'polypeptide(L)'
;MRRSRWKESEIEDMLRELPKLKDDRTKAEVFARIDDKKKKKHWIPLFAGVASLFLMVVLASSLIIEKKGTTSQEDSGSSGKLSLSENKDMANLERQDASNKENHSADKQDSQKFSSKQAEIESKDKASEMEPRKGEKEKTFAQAIYQDDLKNASIITMGVPDDQMNFIVPISIKLKHYDENDKLNQLVKQMSDMDEEQYGLSDYFPLDIKISQGNDMTTAHIDFQEKSRLLDEDTLFLHSMEETLSYNNIEKMTFSTDGKQGAMFAHAGYLKEVDIPHQKNRTYFLYQRDESSPRFLVPSNMGYQDFEEALQAGKGEAGIEGISPAIPHDLKWERVSSNGNLVIIQLSDQAAIKNSKESLLALEAILFIAKDFGFEKVKFENAPIEEVGQLNLTEDILVPKAPNQVN
;
A
#
# COMPACT_ATOMS: atom_id res chain seq x y z
N MET A 1 -18.49 -31.52 -33.39
CA MET A 1 -19.40 -31.05 -32.32
C MET A 1 -20.35 -32.17 -31.95
N ARG A 2 -20.39 -32.61 -30.67
CA ARG A 2 -21.40 -33.56 -30.16
C ARG A 2 -22.47 -32.76 -29.41
N ARG A 3 -23.73 -32.81 -29.86
CA ARG A 3 -24.86 -32.21 -29.14
C ARG A 3 -25.25 -33.13 -27.97
N SER A 4 -25.61 -32.55 -26.82
CA SER A 4 -26.06 -33.34 -25.66
C SER A 4 -27.41 -34.01 -25.95
N ARG A 5 -27.66 -35.15 -25.30
CA ARG A 5 -28.78 -36.07 -25.61
C ARG A 5 -29.86 -36.10 -24.51
N TRP A 6 -29.99 -35.03 -23.74
CA TRP A 6 -31.07 -34.89 -22.76
C TRP A 6 -32.39 -34.71 -23.49
N LYS A 7 -33.35 -35.60 -23.24
CA LYS A 7 -34.72 -35.41 -23.73
C LYS A 7 -35.48 -34.54 -22.74
N GLU A 8 -36.34 -33.67 -23.26
CA GLU A 8 -37.11 -32.72 -22.46
C GLU A 8 -38.00 -33.42 -21.41
N SER A 9 -38.43 -34.66 -21.69
CA SER A 9 -39.12 -35.53 -20.73
C SER A 9 -38.27 -35.93 -19.52
N GLU A 10 -36.96 -36.18 -19.68
CA GLU A 10 -36.07 -36.53 -18.57
C GLU A 10 -35.88 -35.34 -17.63
N ILE A 11 -35.90 -34.11 -18.18
CA ILE A 11 -35.81 -32.87 -17.41
C ILE A 11 -37.12 -32.64 -16.63
N GLU A 12 -38.29 -32.91 -17.24
CA GLU A 12 -39.57 -32.77 -16.55
C GLU A 12 -39.73 -33.76 -15.38
N ASP A 13 -39.31 -35.01 -15.55
CA ASP A 13 -39.33 -36.01 -14.47
C ASP A 13 -38.36 -35.63 -13.33
N MET A 14 -37.14 -35.17 -13.63
CA MET A 14 -36.20 -34.68 -12.60
C MET A 14 -36.76 -33.46 -11.83
N LEU A 15 -37.50 -32.58 -12.48
CA LEU A 15 -38.15 -31.43 -11.82
C LEU A 15 -39.31 -31.85 -10.91
N ARG A 16 -39.96 -32.99 -11.18
CA ARG A 16 -41.04 -33.55 -10.35
C ARG A 16 -40.53 -34.25 -9.09
N GLU A 17 -39.28 -34.73 -9.08
CA GLU A 17 -38.65 -35.35 -7.90
C GLU A 17 -38.12 -34.34 -6.87
N LEU A 18 -38.08 -33.04 -7.19
CA LEU A 18 -37.60 -32.03 -6.25
C LEU A 18 -38.52 -31.92 -5.02
N PRO A 19 -37.97 -31.98 -3.78
CA PRO A 19 -38.77 -31.86 -2.57
C PRO A 19 -39.37 -30.46 -2.49
N LYS A 20 -40.63 -30.39 -2.04
CA LYS A 20 -41.34 -29.11 -1.84
C LYS A 20 -40.74 -28.34 -0.66
N LEU A 21 -39.71 -27.55 -0.95
CA LEU A 21 -39.13 -26.57 -0.04
C LEU A 21 -40.23 -25.64 0.47
N LYS A 22 -40.59 -25.78 1.75
CA LYS A 22 -41.38 -24.83 2.50
C LYS A 22 -40.45 -24.10 3.46
N ASP A 23 -40.62 -22.79 3.53
CA ASP A 23 -39.93 -21.95 4.50
C ASP A 23 -40.78 -21.89 5.76
N ASP A 24 -40.38 -22.63 6.79
CA ASP A 24 -41.09 -22.69 8.07
C ASP A 24 -40.73 -21.52 9.01
N ARG A 25 -39.88 -20.57 8.57
CA ARG A 25 -39.48 -19.40 9.37
C ARG A 25 -40.65 -18.45 9.56
N THR A 26 -40.87 -18.03 10.79
CA THR A 26 -41.93 -17.07 11.11
C THR A 26 -41.50 -15.63 10.80
N LYS A 27 -42.46 -14.76 10.45
CA LYS A 27 -42.18 -13.34 10.18
C LYS A 27 -41.43 -12.64 11.33
N ALA A 28 -41.72 -13.02 12.59
CA ALA A 28 -41.05 -12.47 13.76
C ALA A 28 -39.55 -12.81 13.80
N GLU A 29 -39.18 -14.04 13.42
CA GLU A 29 -37.77 -14.47 13.37
C GLU A 29 -36.98 -13.73 12.28
N VAL A 30 -37.61 -13.48 11.12
CA VAL A 30 -37.02 -12.69 10.03
C VAL A 30 -36.81 -11.23 10.45
N PHE A 31 -37.80 -10.62 11.12
CA PHE A 31 -37.69 -9.24 11.60
C PHE A 31 -36.64 -9.06 12.70
N ALA A 32 -36.51 -10.01 13.63
CA ALA A 32 -35.52 -9.92 14.72
C ALA A 32 -34.08 -9.81 14.20
N ARG A 33 -33.75 -10.44 13.06
CA ARG A 33 -32.41 -10.35 12.44
C ARG A 33 -32.16 -9.04 11.66
N ILE A 34 -33.17 -8.19 11.49
CA ILE A 34 -33.07 -6.91 10.77
C ILE A 34 -32.78 -5.74 11.74
N ASP A 35 -33.31 -5.77 12.96
CA ASP A 35 -33.20 -4.65 13.91
C ASP A 35 -31.87 -4.57 14.69
N ASP A 36 -31.05 -5.63 14.71
CA ASP A 36 -29.75 -5.60 15.41
C ASP A 36 -28.66 -4.75 14.72
N LYS A 37 -28.90 -4.27 13.48
CA LYS A 37 -28.01 -3.30 12.82
C LYS A 37 -28.33 -1.86 13.27
N LYS A 38 -27.85 -1.51 14.46
CA LYS A 38 -27.89 -0.14 15.02
C LYS A 38 -27.31 0.88 14.03
N LYS A 39 -28.17 1.73 13.46
CA LYS A 39 -27.81 2.76 12.49
C LYS A 39 -26.96 3.87 13.15
N LYS A 40 -25.69 4.02 12.75
CA LYS A 40 -24.89 5.22 13.08
C LYS A 40 -25.48 6.43 12.34
N LYS A 41 -26.01 7.37 13.12
CA LYS A 41 -26.75 8.55 12.67
C LYS A 41 -25.80 9.56 12.02
N HIS A 42 -25.72 9.57 10.68
CA HIS A 42 -24.99 10.60 9.96
C HIS A 42 -25.70 11.95 10.06
N TRP A 43 -24.97 12.96 10.50
CA TRP A 43 -25.34 14.37 10.44
C TRP A 43 -24.43 15.03 9.41
N ILE A 44 -25.00 15.52 8.31
CA ILE A 44 -24.30 16.40 7.36
C ILE A 44 -25.22 17.56 7.00
N PRO A 45 -24.81 18.78 7.34
CA PRO A 45 -25.15 19.96 6.56
C PRO A 45 -23.90 20.58 5.91
N LEU A 46 -24.12 21.25 4.77
CA LEU A 46 -23.33 22.37 4.26
C LEU A 46 -22.03 22.20 3.43
N PHE A 47 -21.71 21.03 2.84
CA PHE A 47 -20.58 20.93 1.88
C PHE A 47 -20.95 21.03 0.38
N ALA A 48 -22.24 20.98 0.03
CA ALA A 48 -22.68 21.04 -1.38
C ALA A 48 -22.40 22.39 -2.09
N GLY A 49 -22.14 23.47 -1.34
CA GLY A 49 -21.91 24.81 -1.90
C GLY A 49 -20.51 25.07 -2.46
N VAL A 50 -19.50 24.29 -2.04
CA VAL A 50 -18.10 24.52 -2.46
C VAL A 50 -17.82 23.86 -3.82
N ALA A 51 -18.37 22.65 -4.05
CA ALA A 51 -18.16 21.91 -5.29
C ALA A 51 -18.74 22.62 -6.53
N SER A 52 -19.89 23.28 -6.41
CA SER A 52 -20.49 24.05 -7.51
C SER A 52 -19.68 25.31 -7.86
N LEU A 53 -19.08 25.97 -6.87
CA LEU A 53 -18.20 27.12 -7.05
C LEU A 53 -16.91 26.71 -7.78
N PHE A 54 -16.35 25.54 -7.43
CA PHE A 54 -15.17 24.98 -8.09
C PHE A 54 -15.45 24.63 -9.57
N LEU A 55 -16.57 23.96 -9.86
CA LEU A 55 -17.01 23.68 -11.23
C LEU A 55 -17.20 24.95 -12.06
N MET A 56 -17.74 26.02 -11.47
CA MET A 56 -17.96 27.29 -12.19
C MET A 56 -16.64 27.98 -12.56
N VAL A 57 -15.60 27.89 -11.72
CA VAL A 57 -14.26 28.42 -12.02
C VAL A 57 -13.57 27.59 -13.11
N VAL A 58 -13.68 26.26 -13.06
CA VAL A 58 -13.14 25.36 -14.11
C VAL A 58 -13.80 25.68 -15.47
N LEU A 59 -15.13 25.78 -15.53
CA LEU A 59 -15.84 26.12 -16.77
C LEU A 59 -15.49 27.53 -17.29
N ALA A 60 -15.28 28.51 -16.41
CA ALA A 60 -14.86 29.85 -16.80
C ALA A 60 -13.45 29.86 -17.42
N SER A 61 -12.51 29.06 -16.90
CA SER A 61 -11.15 28.95 -17.48
C SER A 61 -11.15 28.38 -18.90
N SER A 62 -12.02 27.39 -19.18
CA SER A 62 -12.11 26.75 -20.49
C SER A 62 -12.55 27.71 -21.62
N LEU A 63 -13.32 28.76 -21.31
CA LEU A 63 -13.83 29.72 -22.30
C LEU A 63 -12.85 30.87 -22.61
N ILE A 64 -11.79 31.04 -21.81
CA ILE A 64 -10.80 32.13 -21.97
C ILE A 64 -9.59 31.66 -22.81
N ILE A 65 -9.37 30.35 -22.90
CA ILE A 65 -8.21 29.76 -23.58
C ILE A 65 -8.34 29.78 -25.12
N GLU A 66 -9.53 29.90 -25.70
CA GLU A 66 -9.77 29.89 -27.16
C GLU A 66 -9.40 31.21 -27.91
N LYS A 67 -8.57 32.09 -27.35
CA LYS A 67 -8.13 33.33 -28.05
C LYS A 67 -6.64 33.66 -27.98
N LYS A 68 -5.75 32.76 -28.46
CA LYS A 68 -4.45 33.19 -29.05
C LYS A 68 -3.69 32.22 -29.99
N GLY A 69 -4.21 31.96 -31.20
CA GLY A 69 -3.43 31.49 -32.38
C GLY A 69 -2.95 30.02 -32.37
N THR A 70 -2.65 29.36 -33.50
CA THR A 70 -2.60 29.82 -34.91
C THR A 70 -3.00 28.70 -35.89
N THR A 71 -3.79 29.03 -36.92
CA THR A 71 -4.00 28.37 -38.24
C THR A 71 -3.52 26.91 -38.48
N SER A 72 -4.44 26.00 -38.86
CA SER A 72 -4.63 25.52 -40.25
C SER A 72 -5.82 24.54 -40.40
N GLN A 73 -6.42 24.51 -41.60
CA GLN A 73 -7.49 23.64 -42.16
C GLN A 73 -7.40 22.12 -41.82
N GLU A 74 -8.46 21.28 -41.88
CA GLU A 74 -9.75 21.37 -42.58
C GLU A 74 -10.84 20.39 -42.01
N ASP A 75 -12.14 20.70 -42.23
CA ASP A 75 -13.36 19.84 -42.27
C ASP A 75 -13.53 18.59 -41.36
N SER A 76 -14.62 18.43 -40.58
CA SER A 76 -16.01 18.33 -41.08
C SER A 76 -17.05 18.05 -39.96
N GLY A 77 -18.34 18.39 -40.20
CA GLY A 77 -19.47 17.53 -39.75
C GLY A 77 -20.34 17.90 -38.53
N SER A 78 -21.57 18.34 -38.82
CA SER A 78 -22.82 18.04 -38.06
C SER A 78 -23.13 18.68 -36.68
N SER A 79 -23.77 19.86 -36.76
CA SER A 79 -25.02 20.22 -36.07
C SER A 79 -25.41 19.60 -34.70
N GLY A 80 -25.42 20.43 -33.65
CA GLY A 80 -26.21 20.23 -32.42
C GLY A 80 -26.85 21.56 -31.96
N LYS A 81 -28.18 21.67 -32.01
CA LYS A 81 -28.95 22.91 -31.78
C LYS A 81 -29.69 22.83 -30.44
N LEU A 82 -30.08 24.01 -29.91
CA LEU A 82 -31.05 24.25 -28.82
C LEU A 82 -30.47 24.14 -27.39
N SER A 83 -30.65 25.02 -26.39
CA SER A 83 -31.30 26.33 -26.15
C SER A 83 -32.23 26.25 -24.93
N LEU A 84 -32.06 27.15 -23.93
CA LEU A 84 -33.08 27.72 -23.02
C LEU A 84 -32.31 28.70 -22.09
N SER A 85 -32.42 30.03 -22.26
CA SER A 85 -33.47 30.95 -21.77
C SER A 85 -33.55 31.12 -20.25
N GLU A 86 -33.44 32.39 -19.83
CA GLU A 86 -33.50 32.93 -18.47
C GLU A 86 -34.83 32.66 -17.76
N ASN A 87 -34.84 32.76 -16.42
CA ASN A 87 -35.69 33.79 -15.80
C ASN A 87 -35.13 34.32 -14.47
N LYS A 88 -35.68 35.47 -14.02
CA LYS A 88 -35.17 36.36 -12.98
C LYS A 88 -35.81 36.17 -11.59
N ASP A 89 -35.39 37.08 -10.69
CA ASP A 89 -36.09 37.64 -9.52
C ASP A 89 -35.88 36.94 -8.16
N MET A 90 -35.89 37.62 -6.99
CA MET A 90 -35.50 39.00 -6.60
C MET A 90 -35.58 39.11 -5.05
N ALA A 91 -34.74 39.93 -4.40
CA ALA A 91 -34.95 40.51 -3.05
C ALA A 91 -35.02 39.51 -1.85
N ASN A 92 -34.97 39.89 -0.56
CA ASN A 92 -34.53 41.10 0.16
C ASN A 92 -33.98 40.66 1.57
N LEU A 93 -33.58 41.62 2.42
CA LEU A 93 -33.06 41.43 3.77
C LEU A 93 -34.08 40.83 4.76
N GLU A 94 -33.60 40.28 5.90
CA GLU A 94 -33.81 40.94 7.21
C GLU A 94 -32.85 40.45 8.33
N ARG A 95 -32.65 41.31 9.34
CA ARG A 95 -31.93 41.05 10.60
C ARG A 95 -32.91 41.31 11.75
N GLN A 96 -32.88 40.47 12.80
CA GLN A 96 -33.22 40.77 14.21
C GLN A 96 -33.20 39.43 15.00
N ASP A 97 -33.15 39.37 16.34
CA ASP A 97 -32.26 40.04 17.30
C ASP A 97 -32.33 39.28 18.66
N ALA A 98 -31.42 39.61 19.57
CA ALA A 98 -31.58 39.59 21.04
C ALA A 98 -32.17 38.38 21.83
N SER A 99 -31.32 37.89 22.75
CA SER A 99 -31.61 37.65 24.19
C SER A 99 -32.37 36.39 24.65
N ASN A 100 -31.68 35.54 25.44
CA ASN A 100 -31.83 35.67 26.89
C ASN A 100 -30.64 35.14 27.72
N LYS A 101 -30.49 35.71 28.93
CA LYS A 101 -29.49 35.37 29.96
C LYS A 101 -30.10 34.48 31.06
N GLU A 102 -29.17 33.92 31.85
CA GLU A 102 -29.17 33.64 33.31
C GLU A 102 -28.83 32.17 33.61
N ASN A 103 -27.67 31.82 34.20
CA ASN A 103 -26.98 32.22 35.45
C ASN A 103 -27.49 31.48 36.70
N HIS A 104 -26.66 30.57 37.22
CA HIS A 104 -26.29 30.33 38.63
C HIS A 104 -25.23 29.19 38.60
N SER A 105 -23.97 29.25 39.09
CA SER A 105 -23.37 29.71 40.38
C SER A 105 -23.98 29.00 41.60
N ALA A 106 -23.24 28.38 42.55
CA ALA A 106 -21.81 28.08 42.73
C ALA A 106 -21.69 26.73 43.55
N ASP A 107 -20.64 26.28 44.25
CA ASP A 107 -19.35 26.85 44.69
C ASP A 107 -18.31 25.76 45.10
N LYS A 108 -17.10 26.20 45.49
CA LYS A 108 -16.09 25.73 46.50
C LYS A 108 -16.30 24.44 47.35
N GLN A 109 -15.29 23.83 48.01
CA GLN A 109 -13.81 23.85 47.98
C GLN A 109 -13.25 22.88 49.05
N ASP A 110 -11.96 22.54 48.91
CA ASP A 110 -11.00 22.17 49.97
C ASP A 110 -10.85 20.70 50.43
N SER A 111 -9.66 20.52 51.01
CA SER A 111 -8.88 19.34 51.28
C SER A 111 -9.05 18.83 52.71
N GLN A 112 -8.63 17.58 52.95
CA GLN A 112 -8.10 17.24 54.27
C GLN A 112 -6.97 16.20 54.21
N LYS A 113 -5.98 16.44 55.06
CA LYS A 113 -4.70 15.73 55.18
C LYS A 113 -4.64 15.14 56.59
N PHE A 114 -4.28 13.86 56.75
CA PHE A 114 -3.97 13.31 58.08
C PHE A 114 -2.83 12.29 58.08
N SER A 115 -2.13 12.25 59.21
CA SER A 115 -0.92 11.46 59.47
C SER A 115 -0.86 11.15 60.99
N SER A 116 -0.08 10.20 61.50
CA SER A 116 0.95 9.33 60.91
C SER A 116 1.09 8.06 61.74
N LYS A 117 1.85 7.05 61.27
CA LYS A 117 2.99 6.50 62.05
C LYS A 117 3.82 5.43 61.34
N GLN A 118 5.13 5.50 61.56
CA GLN A 118 6.13 4.48 61.20
C GLN A 118 6.06 3.22 62.08
N ALA A 119 6.61 2.14 61.53
CA ALA A 119 7.52 1.27 62.26
C ALA A 119 8.76 1.01 61.38
N GLU A 120 9.92 1.54 61.79
CA GLU A 120 11.23 1.25 61.20
C GLU A 120 11.92 0.15 62.00
N ILE A 121 12.52 -0.84 61.30
CA ILE A 121 13.81 -1.49 61.61
C ILE A 121 14.35 -1.86 60.21
N GLU A 122 15.29 -1.11 59.63
CA GLU A 122 16.75 -1.35 59.69
C GLU A 122 17.19 -2.79 59.35
N SER A 123 18.34 -3.06 58.72
CA SER A 123 19.21 -2.32 57.78
C SER A 123 20.27 -3.34 57.32
N LYS A 124 20.71 -3.29 56.06
CA LYS A 124 22.13 -3.49 55.69
C LYS A 124 22.40 -3.36 54.19
N ASP A 125 23.38 -2.52 53.91
CA ASP A 125 23.96 -2.30 52.60
C ASP A 125 24.53 -3.57 51.97
N LYS A 126 24.19 -3.74 50.69
CA LYS A 126 25.23 -3.77 49.67
C LYS A 126 24.86 -2.83 48.54
N ALA A 127 25.46 -1.65 48.55
CA ALA A 127 25.72 -0.94 47.31
C ALA A 127 26.59 -1.87 46.43
N SER A 128 25.97 -2.48 45.42
CA SER A 128 26.70 -2.93 44.26
C SER A 128 26.56 -1.83 43.23
N GLU A 129 27.60 -1.04 43.07
CA GLU A 129 27.81 -0.26 41.84
C GLU A 129 27.74 -1.24 40.67
N MET A 130 26.60 -1.29 39.99
CA MET A 130 26.55 -1.87 38.65
C MET A 130 27.07 -0.77 37.72
N GLU A 131 28.40 -0.64 37.66
CA GLU A 131 29.06 0.22 36.68
C GLU A 131 28.44 0.00 35.29
N PRO A 132 28.23 1.07 34.51
CA PRO A 132 27.69 0.94 33.17
C PRO A 132 28.64 0.06 32.35
N ARG A 133 28.18 -1.14 31.99
CA ARG A 133 29.03 -2.16 31.38
C ARG A 133 29.38 -1.72 29.96
N LYS A 134 30.49 -1.00 29.85
CA LYS A 134 31.01 -0.34 28.65
C LYS A 134 31.12 -1.36 27.51
N GLY A 135 30.27 -1.18 26.50
CA GLY A 135 30.06 -2.17 25.44
C GLY A 135 28.76 -1.91 24.69
N GLU A 136 28.56 -0.68 24.22
CA GLU A 136 27.46 -0.35 23.31
C GLU A 136 27.50 -1.26 22.08
N LYS A 137 26.46 -2.10 21.96
CA LYS A 137 26.12 -2.87 20.76
C LYS A 137 24.59 -2.91 20.60
N GLU A 138 23.96 -1.74 20.61
CA GLU A 138 22.53 -1.56 20.30
C GLU A 138 22.31 -0.64 19.10
N LYS A 139 22.88 -1.03 17.95
CA LYS A 139 22.46 -0.51 16.62
C LYS A 139 22.55 -1.60 15.56
N THR A 140 21.49 -2.38 15.42
CA THR A 140 21.20 -3.16 14.19
C THR A 140 19.70 -3.46 14.16
N PHE A 141 18.97 -2.80 13.27
CA PHE A 141 17.53 -3.00 13.05
C PHE A 141 17.25 -3.11 11.55
N ALA A 142 18.00 -3.96 10.84
CA ALA A 142 17.86 -4.12 9.40
C ALA A 142 16.50 -4.76 9.06
N GLN A 143 15.61 -3.98 8.44
CA GLN A 143 14.39 -4.49 7.80
C GLN A 143 14.45 -4.27 6.28
N ALA A 144 15.12 -3.21 5.79
CA ALA A 144 15.59 -3.12 4.41
C ALA A 144 17.07 -3.54 4.24
N ILE A 145 17.44 -3.89 3.00
CA ILE A 145 18.81 -4.25 2.61
C ILE A 145 19.45 -3.11 1.82
N TYR A 146 20.62 -2.65 2.25
CA TYR A 146 21.35 -1.53 1.65
C TYR A 146 22.55 -2.01 0.83
N GLN A 147 23.07 -1.16 -0.05
CA GLN A 147 24.21 -1.50 -0.91
C GLN A 147 25.46 -1.94 -0.13
N ASP A 148 25.69 -1.38 1.06
CA ASP A 148 26.82 -1.73 1.92
C ASP A 148 26.72 -3.14 2.53
N ASP A 149 25.51 -3.69 2.66
CA ASP A 149 25.27 -5.07 3.15
C ASP A 149 25.71 -6.13 2.12
N LEU A 150 25.83 -5.75 0.84
CA LEU A 150 26.01 -6.66 -0.30
C LEU A 150 27.47 -6.94 -0.66
N LYS A 151 28.44 -6.44 0.14
CA LYS A 151 29.89 -6.53 -0.18
C LYS A 151 30.41 -7.96 -0.41
N ASN A 152 29.77 -8.97 0.19
CA ASN A 152 30.06 -10.39 -0.02
C ASN A 152 28.77 -11.24 -0.08
N ALA A 153 27.65 -10.60 -0.41
CA ALA A 153 26.31 -11.21 -0.39
C ALA A 153 25.53 -10.81 -1.64
N SER A 154 24.71 -11.73 -2.14
CA SER A 154 23.76 -11.45 -3.22
C SER A 154 22.35 -11.53 -2.64
N ILE A 155 21.37 -10.88 -3.28
CA ILE A 155 19.97 -10.88 -2.84
C ILE A 155 19.05 -11.49 -3.89
N ILE A 156 18.04 -12.17 -3.38
CA ILE A 156 16.83 -12.57 -4.08
C ILE A 156 15.65 -11.89 -3.39
N THR A 157 14.72 -11.37 -4.17
CA THR A 157 13.44 -10.85 -3.65
C THR A 157 12.28 -11.53 -4.36
N MET A 158 11.23 -11.91 -3.63
CA MET A 158 10.06 -12.59 -4.15
C MET A 158 8.80 -11.80 -3.80
N GLY A 159 7.97 -11.50 -4.78
CA GLY A 159 6.68 -10.85 -4.59
C GLY A 159 5.63 -11.88 -4.21
N VAL A 160 5.47 -12.11 -2.91
CA VAL A 160 4.55 -13.11 -2.35
C VAL A 160 3.18 -12.46 -2.07
N PRO A 161 2.04 -13.04 -2.49
CA PRO A 161 0.74 -12.54 -2.08
C PRO A 161 0.54 -12.59 -0.55
N ASP A 162 -0.15 -11.59 0.00
CA ASP A 162 -0.69 -11.67 1.36
C ASP A 162 -1.72 -12.82 1.49
N ASP A 163 -2.07 -13.18 2.72
CA ASP A 163 -3.04 -14.26 3.01
C ASP A 163 -4.45 -14.01 2.44
N GLN A 164 -4.77 -12.76 2.12
CA GLN A 164 -6.03 -12.35 1.48
C GLN A 164 -5.94 -12.13 -0.04
N MET A 165 -4.75 -12.30 -0.65
CA MET A 165 -4.48 -12.03 -2.08
C MET A 165 -4.83 -10.60 -2.54
N ASN A 166 -4.84 -9.64 -1.63
CA ASN A 166 -5.07 -8.22 -1.88
C ASN A 166 -3.78 -7.49 -2.28
N PHE A 167 -2.61 -7.91 -1.79
CA PHE A 167 -1.33 -7.22 -1.99
C PHE A 167 -0.19 -8.19 -2.31
N ILE A 168 0.80 -7.72 -3.05
CA ILE A 168 2.05 -8.43 -3.26
C ILE A 168 3.11 -7.87 -2.29
N VAL A 169 3.50 -8.67 -1.31
CA VAL A 169 4.53 -8.36 -0.32
C VAL A 169 5.90 -8.80 -0.85
N PRO A 170 6.82 -7.86 -1.17
CA PRO A 170 8.17 -8.21 -1.60
C PRO A 170 9.00 -8.69 -0.39
N ILE A 171 9.40 -9.96 -0.37
CA ILE A 171 10.22 -10.59 0.68
C ILE A 171 11.62 -10.82 0.17
N SER A 172 12.65 -10.36 0.90
CA SER A 172 14.04 -10.45 0.47
C SER A 172 14.90 -11.38 1.32
N ILE A 173 15.72 -12.19 0.67
CA ILE A 173 16.65 -13.12 1.31
C ILE A 173 18.08 -12.71 0.96
N LYS A 174 18.93 -12.56 1.99
CA LYS A 174 20.39 -12.40 1.80
C LYS A 174 21.04 -13.77 1.65
N LEU A 175 21.64 -14.00 0.48
CA LEU A 175 22.37 -15.21 0.14
C LEU A 175 23.88 -14.95 0.14
N LYS A 176 24.68 -16.03 0.25
CA LYS A 176 26.10 -15.97 -0.08
C LYS A 176 26.24 -15.49 -1.53
N HIS A 177 27.27 -14.69 -1.81
CA HIS A 177 27.51 -14.20 -3.16
C HIS A 177 27.53 -15.34 -4.19
N TYR A 178 26.79 -15.12 -5.28
CA TYR A 178 26.71 -15.98 -6.46
C TYR A 178 26.84 -15.11 -7.73
N ASP A 179 27.20 -15.74 -8.85
CA ASP A 179 27.32 -15.09 -10.15
C ASP A 179 25.93 -14.63 -10.64
N GLU A 180 25.79 -13.39 -11.11
CA GLU A 180 24.51 -12.86 -11.58
C GLU A 180 23.89 -13.67 -12.75
N ASN A 181 24.70 -14.43 -13.50
CA ASN A 181 24.19 -15.41 -14.49
C ASN A 181 23.35 -16.54 -13.86
N ASP A 182 23.47 -16.78 -12.55
CA ASP A 182 22.73 -17.79 -11.79
C ASP A 182 21.50 -17.19 -11.07
N LYS A 183 21.22 -15.88 -11.22
CA LYS A 183 20.13 -15.15 -10.53
C LYS A 183 18.79 -15.86 -10.62
N LEU A 184 18.36 -16.24 -11.83
CA LEU A 184 17.06 -16.90 -12.03
C LEU A 184 17.02 -18.34 -11.47
N ASN A 185 18.15 -19.06 -11.48
CA ASN A 185 18.21 -20.40 -10.86
C ASN A 185 18.12 -20.29 -9.33
N GLN A 186 18.81 -19.31 -8.73
CA GLN A 186 18.70 -19.02 -7.30
C GLN A 186 17.28 -18.56 -6.94
N LEU A 187 16.64 -17.75 -7.78
CA LEU A 187 15.23 -17.35 -7.60
C LEU A 187 14.30 -18.56 -7.55
N VAL A 188 14.32 -19.42 -8.57
CA VAL A 188 13.50 -20.65 -8.63
C VAL A 188 13.77 -21.57 -7.46
N LYS A 189 15.03 -21.65 -7.02
CA LYS A 189 15.40 -22.40 -5.83
C LYS A 189 14.79 -21.79 -4.56
N GLN A 190 14.88 -20.48 -4.34
CA GLN A 190 14.28 -19.84 -3.16
C GLN A 190 12.75 -19.91 -3.16
N MET A 191 12.11 -19.85 -4.33
CA MET A 191 10.69 -20.16 -4.48
C MET A 191 10.32 -21.60 -4.06
N SER A 192 11.28 -22.54 -4.11
CA SER A 192 11.04 -23.93 -3.72
C SER A 192 11.43 -24.23 -2.26
N ASP A 193 12.27 -23.39 -1.66
CA ASP A 193 12.84 -23.56 -0.31
C ASP A 193 12.12 -22.70 0.76
N MET A 194 11.23 -21.77 0.35
CA MET A 194 10.53 -20.86 1.26
C MET A 194 9.38 -21.56 2.00
N ASP A 195 9.07 -21.03 3.19
CA ASP A 195 7.87 -21.32 3.96
C ASP A 195 7.23 -19.95 4.24
N GLU A 196 6.25 -19.61 3.41
CA GLU A 196 5.51 -18.33 3.43
C GLU A 196 4.58 -18.20 4.64
N GLU A 197 4.00 -19.31 5.11
CA GLU A 197 3.02 -19.30 6.20
C GLU A 197 3.63 -18.82 7.52
N GLN A 198 4.92 -19.10 7.77
CA GLN A 198 5.65 -18.61 8.95
C GLN A 198 5.75 -17.07 8.98
N TYR A 199 5.74 -16.43 7.81
CA TYR A 199 5.75 -14.98 7.64
C TYR A 199 4.34 -14.39 7.62
N GLY A 200 3.31 -15.25 7.65
CA GLY A 200 1.92 -14.86 7.57
C GLY A 200 1.48 -14.48 6.16
N LEU A 201 2.08 -15.07 5.13
CA LEU A 201 1.75 -14.83 3.72
C LEU A 201 1.03 -16.05 3.12
N SER A 202 0.55 -15.94 1.88
CA SER A 202 -0.05 -17.08 1.17
C SER A 202 1.02 -18.12 0.79
N ASP A 203 0.70 -19.41 0.99
CA ASP A 203 1.37 -20.54 0.32
C ASP A 203 1.17 -20.41 -1.20
N TYR A 204 2.20 -19.93 -1.90
CA TYR A 204 2.10 -19.49 -3.30
C TYR A 204 3.22 -20.02 -4.19
N PHE A 205 4.44 -20.13 -3.67
CA PHE A 205 5.54 -20.78 -4.37
C PHE A 205 5.73 -22.23 -3.88
N PRO A 206 6.26 -23.15 -4.71
CA PRO A 206 6.68 -22.99 -6.09
C PRO A 206 5.53 -23.05 -7.11
N LEU A 207 5.67 -22.29 -8.20
CA LEU A 207 4.72 -22.25 -9.31
C LEU A 207 4.98 -23.36 -10.35
N ASP A 208 3.93 -23.96 -10.92
CA ASP A 208 4.03 -24.95 -12.02
C ASP A 208 4.28 -24.27 -13.38
N ILE A 209 5.48 -23.71 -13.51
CA ILE A 209 6.06 -23.06 -14.70
C ILE A 209 7.56 -23.35 -14.77
N LYS A 210 8.17 -23.16 -15.94
CA LYS A 210 9.64 -23.09 -16.06
C LYS A 210 10.06 -21.64 -16.25
N ILE A 211 10.95 -21.17 -15.40
CA ILE A 211 11.61 -19.86 -15.53
C ILE A 211 13.03 -20.10 -16.02
N SER A 212 13.45 -19.40 -17.08
CA SER A 212 14.82 -19.43 -17.60
C SER A 212 15.26 -18.05 -18.08
N GLN A 213 16.56 -17.88 -18.36
CA GLN A 213 17.05 -16.67 -19.02
C GLN A 213 16.47 -16.56 -20.44
N GLY A 214 16.17 -15.32 -20.86
CA GLY A 214 15.76 -14.98 -22.23
C GLY A 214 16.94 -14.70 -23.15
N ASN A 215 16.78 -13.73 -24.06
CA ASN A 215 17.79 -13.36 -25.06
C ASN A 215 19.01 -12.62 -24.46
N ASP A 216 18.83 -12.02 -23.29
CA ASP A 216 19.80 -11.20 -22.57
C ASP A 216 19.61 -11.38 -21.05
N MET A 217 20.47 -10.72 -20.27
CA MET A 217 20.47 -10.83 -18.81
C MET A 217 19.28 -10.14 -18.12
N THR A 218 18.56 -9.23 -18.79
CA THR A 218 17.41 -8.52 -18.21
C THR A 218 16.06 -9.07 -18.68
N THR A 219 16.05 -10.14 -19.47
CA THR A 219 14.83 -10.84 -19.90
C THR A 219 14.67 -12.19 -19.19
N ALA A 220 13.53 -12.42 -18.54
CA ALA A 220 13.10 -13.74 -18.10
C ALA A 220 12.18 -14.40 -19.15
N HIS A 221 12.34 -15.70 -19.37
CA HIS A 221 11.43 -16.53 -20.15
C HIS A 221 10.63 -17.43 -19.23
N ILE A 222 9.31 -17.51 -19.47
CA ILE A 222 8.35 -18.25 -18.67
C ILE A 222 7.56 -19.19 -19.60
N ASP A 223 7.73 -20.50 -19.42
CA ASP A 223 7.03 -21.57 -20.15
C ASP A 223 5.94 -22.20 -19.26
N PHE A 224 4.69 -22.11 -19.72
CA PHE A 224 3.51 -22.70 -19.08
C PHE A 224 3.15 -24.04 -19.71
N GLN A 225 2.45 -24.90 -18.96
CA GLN A 225 1.73 -26.04 -19.53
C GLN A 225 0.40 -25.58 -20.16
N GLU A 226 -0.12 -26.28 -21.17
CA GLU A 226 -1.36 -25.94 -21.92
C GLU A 226 -2.63 -25.73 -21.06
N LYS A 227 -2.60 -26.07 -19.76
CA LYS A 227 -3.70 -25.93 -18.80
C LYS A 227 -3.23 -25.44 -17.42
N SER A 228 -2.18 -24.63 -17.36
CA SER A 228 -1.74 -24.04 -16.10
C SER A 228 -2.81 -23.09 -15.55
N ARG A 229 -3.17 -23.25 -14.26
CA ARG A 229 -4.14 -22.36 -13.59
C ARG A 229 -3.67 -20.92 -13.52
N LEU A 230 -2.36 -20.68 -13.63
CA LEU A 230 -1.75 -19.35 -13.64
C LEU A 230 -2.09 -18.54 -14.90
N LEU A 231 -2.64 -19.20 -15.93
CA LEU A 231 -3.24 -18.54 -17.09
C LEU A 231 -4.69 -18.10 -16.85
N ASP A 232 -5.40 -18.78 -15.94
CA ASP A 232 -6.75 -18.41 -15.49
C ASP A 232 -6.69 -17.31 -14.40
N GLU A 233 -5.75 -17.45 -13.45
CA GLU A 233 -5.47 -16.54 -12.34
C GLU A 233 -4.42 -15.47 -12.71
N ASP A 234 -4.45 -15.03 -13.98
CA ASP A 234 -3.40 -14.26 -14.64
C ASP A 234 -2.99 -12.96 -13.93
N THR A 235 -3.94 -12.27 -13.30
CA THR A 235 -3.72 -10.94 -12.72
C THR A 235 -2.86 -11.04 -11.45
N LEU A 236 -3.12 -12.03 -10.60
CA LEU A 236 -2.29 -12.31 -9.42
C LEU A 236 -0.89 -12.77 -9.85
N PHE A 237 -0.85 -13.68 -10.83
CA PHE A 237 0.40 -14.20 -11.39
C PHE A 237 1.28 -13.08 -11.98
N LEU A 238 0.72 -12.23 -12.85
CA LEU A 238 1.46 -11.16 -13.52
C LEU A 238 1.98 -10.12 -12.52
N HIS A 239 1.16 -9.70 -11.54
CA HIS A 239 1.61 -8.74 -10.51
C HIS A 239 2.69 -9.33 -9.58
N SER A 240 2.53 -10.58 -9.13
CA SER A 240 3.53 -11.29 -8.32
C SER A 240 4.86 -11.43 -9.07
N MET A 241 4.82 -11.84 -10.34
CA MET A 241 6.02 -11.98 -11.16
C MET A 241 6.64 -10.64 -11.55
N GLU A 242 5.86 -9.60 -11.83
CA GLU A 242 6.37 -8.25 -12.09
C GLU A 242 7.11 -7.70 -10.87
N GLU A 243 6.53 -7.83 -9.66
CA GLU A 243 7.20 -7.40 -8.43
C GLU A 243 8.48 -8.20 -8.19
N THR A 244 8.39 -9.53 -8.23
CA THR A 244 9.54 -10.44 -8.12
C THR A 244 10.66 -10.05 -9.08
N LEU A 245 10.39 -9.99 -10.38
CA LEU A 245 11.41 -9.83 -11.41
C LEU A 245 12.01 -8.42 -11.41
N SER A 246 11.23 -7.38 -11.10
CA SER A 246 11.71 -5.99 -10.97
C SER A 246 12.83 -5.85 -9.91
N TYR A 247 12.72 -6.52 -8.76
CA TYR A 247 13.77 -6.52 -7.74
C TYR A 247 14.99 -7.38 -8.08
N ASN A 248 14.89 -8.27 -9.06
CA ASN A 248 15.98 -9.17 -9.48
C ASN A 248 16.65 -8.72 -10.80
N ASN A 249 16.57 -7.42 -11.13
CA ASN A 249 17.19 -6.80 -12.32
C ASN A 249 16.65 -7.32 -13.67
N ILE A 250 15.41 -7.81 -13.69
CA ILE A 250 14.72 -8.20 -14.92
C ILE A 250 13.75 -7.09 -15.34
N GLU A 251 13.82 -6.72 -16.61
CA GLU A 251 13.10 -5.62 -17.27
C GLU A 251 12.02 -6.14 -18.24
N LYS A 252 12.04 -7.44 -18.58
CA LYS A 252 11.10 -8.05 -19.51
C LYS A 252 10.74 -9.48 -19.13
N MET A 253 9.45 -9.80 -19.23
CA MET A 253 8.94 -11.18 -19.28
C MET A 253 8.65 -11.57 -20.73
N THR A 254 9.01 -12.79 -21.11
CA THR A 254 8.59 -13.42 -22.38
C THR A 254 7.90 -14.75 -22.08
N PHE A 255 6.87 -15.10 -22.85
CA PHE A 255 5.99 -16.22 -22.53
C PHE A 255 6.02 -17.32 -23.61
N SER A 256 5.81 -18.56 -23.19
CA SER A 256 5.50 -19.69 -24.07
C SER A 256 4.53 -20.67 -23.41
N THR A 257 3.87 -21.51 -24.21
CA THR A 257 3.00 -22.59 -23.74
C THR A 257 3.40 -23.89 -24.41
N ASP A 258 3.84 -24.89 -23.64
CA ASP A 258 4.52 -26.11 -24.11
C ASP A 258 5.63 -25.80 -25.14
N GLY A 259 6.45 -24.78 -24.85
CA GLY A 259 7.53 -24.31 -25.72
C GLY A 259 7.09 -23.60 -27.02
N LYS A 260 5.80 -23.39 -27.26
CA LYS A 260 5.29 -22.56 -28.37
C LYS A 260 5.21 -21.11 -27.92
N GLN A 261 5.73 -20.16 -28.70
CA GLN A 261 5.77 -18.75 -28.31
C GLN A 261 4.38 -18.19 -27.98
N GLY A 262 4.30 -17.45 -26.86
CA GLY A 262 3.11 -16.81 -26.34
C GLY A 262 2.28 -17.68 -25.40
N ALA A 263 1.44 -17.02 -24.61
CA ALA A 263 0.49 -17.63 -23.70
C ALA A 263 -0.87 -16.91 -23.79
N MET A 264 -1.96 -17.63 -23.53
CA MET A 264 -3.31 -17.09 -23.51
C MET A 264 -3.75 -16.92 -22.05
N PHE A 265 -3.72 -15.70 -21.57
CA PHE A 265 -4.17 -15.31 -20.23
C PHE A 265 -5.67 -14.95 -20.25
N ALA A 266 -6.41 -15.28 -19.19
CA ALA A 266 -7.87 -15.20 -19.19
C ALA A 266 -8.44 -13.77 -19.25
N HIS A 267 -7.78 -12.80 -18.62
CA HIS A 267 -8.18 -11.39 -18.58
C HIS A 267 -7.29 -10.53 -19.48
N ALA A 268 -5.97 -10.77 -19.48
CA ALA A 268 -5.00 -10.03 -20.30
C ALA A 268 -4.96 -10.48 -21.77
N GLY A 269 -5.51 -11.66 -22.09
CA GLY A 269 -5.56 -12.19 -23.45
C GLY A 269 -4.24 -12.81 -23.91
N TYR A 270 -4.01 -12.84 -25.23
CA TYR A 270 -2.82 -13.46 -25.79
C TYR A 270 -1.60 -12.52 -25.71
N LEU A 271 -0.61 -12.89 -24.89
CA LEU A 271 0.62 -12.13 -24.71
C LEU A 271 1.83 -12.96 -25.18
N LYS A 272 2.83 -12.27 -25.74
CA LYS A 272 4.15 -12.84 -26.07
C LYS A 272 5.24 -12.37 -25.12
N GLU A 273 5.14 -11.12 -24.69
CA GLU A 273 6.05 -10.45 -23.79
C GLU A 273 5.33 -9.32 -23.06
N VAL A 274 5.88 -8.91 -21.92
CA VAL A 274 5.47 -7.76 -21.12
C VAL A 274 6.75 -7.07 -20.63
N ASP A 275 6.85 -5.76 -20.86
CA ASP A 275 7.88 -4.91 -20.26
C ASP A 275 7.54 -4.65 -18.78
N ILE A 276 8.55 -4.72 -17.90
CA ILE A 276 8.42 -4.43 -16.47
C ILE A 276 8.72 -2.93 -16.25
N PRO A 277 7.81 -2.15 -15.64
CA PRO A 277 8.03 -0.72 -15.45
C PRO A 277 9.13 -0.43 -14.43
N HIS A 278 10.16 0.34 -14.84
CA HIS A 278 11.24 0.80 -13.97
C HIS A 278 10.77 1.74 -12.84
N GLN A 279 9.69 2.48 -13.07
CA GLN A 279 9.09 3.43 -12.13
C GLN A 279 7.62 3.05 -11.98
N LYS A 280 7.21 2.77 -10.74
CA LYS A 280 5.84 2.39 -10.40
C LYS A 280 5.10 3.51 -9.63
N ASN A 281 5.84 4.49 -9.11
CA ASN A 281 5.34 5.69 -8.42
C ASN A 281 4.35 5.37 -7.27
N ARG A 282 4.58 4.30 -6.51
CA ARG A 282 3.64 3.80 -5.49
C ARG A 282 3.88 4.45 -4.14
N THR A 283 2.87 4.37 -3.26
CA THR A 283 3.09 4.54 -1.82
C THR A 283 3.41 3.19 -1.16
N TYR A 284 3.79 3.21 0.11
CA TYR A 284 4.07 2.00 0.90
C TYR A 284 3.27 2.01 2.21
N PHE A 285 2.74 0.84 2.56
CA PHE A 285 1.98 0.55 3.78
C PHE A 285 2.71 -0.49 4.63
N LEU A 286 2.20 -0.79 5.83
CA LEU A 286 2.62 -1.91 6.65
C LEU A 286 1.58 -3.03 6.59
N TYR A 287 1.98 -4.20 6.09
CA TYR A 287 1.26 -5.46 6.21
C TYR A 287 1.62 -6.16 7.51
N GLN A 288 0.60 -6.68 8.20
CA GLN A 288 0.71 -7.59 9.34
C GLN A 288 -0.58 -8.41 9.45
N ARG A 289 -0.53 -9.72 9.17
CA ARG A 289 -1.68 -10.63 9.27
C ARG A 289 -2.35 -10.60 10.65
N ASP A 290 -1.54 -10.70 11.71
CA ASP A 290 -1.97 -10.75 13.10
C ASP A 290 -0.85 -10.26 14.04
N GLU A 291 -1.16 -10.01 15.32
CA GLU A 291 -0.19 -9.46 16.30
C GLU A 291 1.08 -10.32 16.51
N SER A 292 1.04 -11.62 16.18
CA SER A 292 2.18 -12.54 16.28
C SER A 292 2.99 -12.65 14.99
N SER A 293 2.39 -12.34 13.83
CA SER A 293 3.09 -12.27 12.55
C SER A 293 4.02 -11.06 12.44
N PRO A 294 5.11 -11.15 11.64
CA PRO A 294 5.98 -10.01 11.35
C PRO A 294 5.26 -8.83 10.69
N ARG A 295 5.90 -7.66 10.71
CA ARG A 295 5.47 -6.46 9.96
C ARG A 295 6.34 -6.27 8.73
N PHE A 296 5.72 -6.09 7.58
CA PHE A 296 6.40 -5.90 6.30
C PHE A 296 5.94 -4.63 5.59
N LEU A 297 6.87 -3.95 4.93
CA LEU A 297 6.57 -2.84 4.01
C LEU A 297 5.99 -3.41 2.72
N VAL A 298 4.79 -2.96 2.35
CA VAL A 298 4.07 -3.44 1.17
C VAL A 298 3.74 -2.26 0.24
N PRO A 299 4.06 -2.34 -1.06
CA PRO A 299 3.70 -1.28 -2.00
C PRO A 299 2.19 -1.22 -2.24
N SER A 300 1.67 -0.04 -2.59
CA SER A 300 0.27 0.13 -2.99
C SER A 300 -0.02 -0.41 -4.38
N ASN A 301 -1.18 -1.06 -4.58
CA ASN A 301 -1.63 -1.51 -5.90
C ASN A 301 -1.92 -0.37 -6.90
N MET A 302 -1.88 0.88 -6.45
CA MET A 302 -2.04 2.08 -7.28
C MET A 302 -0.75 2.89 -7.28
N GLY A 303 -0.41 3.46 -8.44
CA GLY A 303 0.61 4.52 -8.55
C GLY A 303 0.00 5.90 -8.39
N TYR A 304 0.85 6.88 -8.07
CA TYR A 304 0.53 8.29 -7.85
C TYR A 304 1.21 9.16 -8.89
N GLN A 305 0.71 10.38 -9.11
CA GLN A 305 1.32 11.30 -10.07
C GLN A 305 2.47 12.09 -9.45
N ASP A 306 2.37 12.38 -8.16
CA ASP A 306 3.31 13.22 -7.43
C ASP A 306 3.87 12.49 -6.20
N PHE A 307 5.13 12.78 -5.88
CA PHE A 307 5.84 12.14 -4.77
C PHE A 307 5.31 12.60 -3.41
N GLU A 308 4.92 13.87 -3.24
CA GLU A 308 4.29 14.33 -2.00
C GLU A 308 2.87 13.76 -1.85
N GLU A 309 2.13 13.58 -2.95
CA GLU A 309 0.86 12.83 -2.95
C GLU A 309 1.04 11.40 -2.42
N ALA A 310 2.03 10.67 -2.93
CA ALA A 310 2.37 9.32 -2.45
C ALA A 310 2.78 9.31 -0.97
N LEU A 311 3.57 10.30 -0.51
CA LEU A 311 3.92 10.45 0.90
C LEU A 311 2.71 10.69 1.81
N GLN A 312 1.74 11.51 1.38
CA GLN A 312 0.51 11.70 2.16
C GLN A 312 -0.37 10.44 2.14
N ALA A 313 -0.42 9.71 1.02
CA ALA A 313 -1.15 8.46 0.92
C ALA A 313 -0.60 7.37 1.86
N GLY A 314 0.72 7.33 2.09
CA GLY A 314 1.37 6.39 3.04
C GLY A 314 1.03 6.63 4.51
N LYS A 315 0.35 7.75 4.82
CA LYS A 315 -0.28 8.02 6.12
C LYS A 315 -1.74 7.60 6.19
N GLY A 316 -2.38 7.29 5.07
CA GLY A 316 -3.80 6.98 5.01
C GLY A 316 -4.10 5.56 5.53
N GLU A 317 -5.23 5.39 6.20
CA GLU A 317 -5.77 4.05 6.47
C GLU A 317 -6.24 3.44 5.14
N ALA A 318 -5.75 2.24 4.80
CA ALA A 318 -6.17 1.53 3.58
C ALA A 318 -7.61 0.99 3.68
N GLY A 319 -8.17 0.87 4.89
CA GLY A 319 -9.49 0.28 5.13
C GLY A 319 -9.56 -1.24 4.90
N ILE A 320 -8.40 -1.90 4.81
CA ILE A 320 -8.22 -3.35 4.59
C ILE A 320 -7.63 -3.94 5.88
N GLU A 321 -8.13 -5.10 6.29
CA GLU A 321 -7.63 -5.81 7.48
C GLU A 321 -6.16 -6.23 7.27
N GLY A 322 -5.35 -6.15 8.33
CA GLY A 322 -3.91 -6.40 8.25
C GLY A 322 -3.07 -5.33 7.53
N ILE A 323 -3.67 -4.26 6.99
CA ILE A 323 -2.96 -3.16 6.32
C ILE A 323 -3.06 -1.87 7.16
N SER A 324 -1.92 -1.25 7.44
CA SER A 324 -1.81 -0.04 8.27
C SER A 324 -0.87 1.01 7.66
N PRO A 325 -0.98 2.29 8.04
CA PRO A 325 -0.07 3.33 7.55
C PRO A 325 1.39 3.02 7.90
N ALA A 326 2.29 3.10 6.92
CA ALA A 326 3.73 2.99 7.19
C ALA A 326 4.31 4.30 7.73
N ILE A 327 3.74 5.43 7.33
CA ILE A 327 4.16 6.76 7.77
C ILE A 327 3.18 7.24 8.84
N PRO A 328 3.63 7.58 10.07
CA PRO A 328 2.72 8.00 11.11
C PRO A 328 2.26 9.45 10.92
N HIS A 329 1.05 9.78 11.38
CA HIS A 329 0.44 11.11 11.18
C HIS A 329 1.19 12.26 11.88
N ASP A 330 2.01 11.97 12.89
CA ASP A 330 2.85 12.92 13.62
C ASP A 330 4.19 13.21 12.91
N LEU A 331 4.56 12.43 11.88
CA LEU A 331 5.64 12.79 10.97
C LEU A 331 5.16 13.88 9.99
N LYS A 332 5.37 15.14 10.38
CA LYS A 332 5.04 16.32 9.57
C LYS A 332 6.27 16.86 8.85
N TRP A 333 6.06 17.31 7.63
CA TRP A 333 7.02 18.09 6.84
C TRP A 333 6.38 19.43 6.45
N GLU A 334 7.24 20.41 6.18
CA GLU A 334 6.87 21.76 5.77
C GLU A 334 6.96 21.94 4.26
N ARG A 335 7.88 21.20 3.63
CA ARG A 335 8.19 21.31 2.21
C ARG A 335 8.87 20.04 1.70
N VAL A 336 8.46 19.59 0.53
CA VAL A 336 9.15 18.58 -0.27
C VAL A 336 9.70 19.26 -1.52
N SER A 337 10.89 18.87 -1.97
CA SER A 337 11.51 19.41 -3.20
C SER A 337 12.54 18.43 -3.76
N SER A 338 12.70 18.39 -5.08
CA SER A 338 13.67 17.51 -5.75
C SER A 338 14.78 18.30 -6.46
N ASN A 339 15.94 17.67 -6.61
CA ASN A 339 17.10 18.18 -7.34
C ASN A 339 17.81 17.01 -8.04
N GLY A 340 17.46 16.76 -9.30
CA GLY A 340 17.89 15.55 -10.01
C GLY A 340 17.41 14.29 -9.27
N ASN A 341 18.34 13.37 -9.00
CA ASN A 341 18.04 12.07 -8.38
C ASN A 341 17.98 12.13 -6.83
N LEU A 342 18.02 13.34 -6.24
CA LEU A 342 17.86 13.59 -4.80
C LEU A 342 16.49 14.23 -4.52
N VAL A 343 15.77 13.69 -3.55
CA VAL A 343 14.61 14.38 -2.94
C VAL A 343 14.94 14.87 -1.53
N ILE A 344 14.51 16.08 -1.22
CA ILE A 344 14.78 16.80 0.03
C ILE A 344 13.44 17.02 0.74
N ILE A 345 13.32 16.49 1.96
CA ILE A 345 12.13 16.58 2.81
C ILE A 345 12.49 17.43 4.02
N GLN A 346 11.96 18.65 4.09
CA GLN A 346 12.12 19.54 5.23
C GLN A 346 11.07 19.17 6.28
N LEU A 347 11.51 18.54 7.37
CA LEU A 347 10.67 18.16 8.49
C LEU A 347 10.23 19.39 9.29
N SER A 348 9.04 19.32 9.89
CA SER A 348 8.56 20.36 10.80
C SER A 348 9.19 20.20 12.18
N ASP A 349 9.35 21.30 12.92
CA ASP A 349 9.80 21.31 14.33
C ASP A 349 8.97 20.38 15.26
N GLN A 350 7.76 19.98 14.83
CA GLN A 350 6.89 19.05 15.55
C GLN A 350 7.01 17.58 15.11
N ALA A 351 7.92 17.24 14.19
CA ALA A 351 8.07 15.89 13.66
C ALA A 351 8.52 14.91 14.76
N ALA A 352 7.68 13.93 15.08
CA ALA A 352 7.93 12.98 16.17
C ALA A 352 8.83 11.80 15.74
N ILE A 353 10.12 12.05 15.51
CA ILE A 353 11.10 11.00 15.20
C ILE A 353 11.83 10.56 16.47
N LYS A 354 11.98 9.25 16.66
CA LYS A 354 12.75 8.63 17.75
C LYS A 354 13.74 7.62 17.16
N ASN A 355 14.80 7.29 17.89
CA ASN A 355 15.64 6.15 17.52
C ASN A 355 14.93 4.83 17.93
N SER A 356 13.94 4.40 17.13
CA SER A 356 13.18 3.17 17.34
C SER A 356 12.87 2.46 16.01
N LYS A 357 12.37 1.21 16.08
CA LYS A 357 12.02 0.41 14.90
C LYS A 357 10.88 1.04 14.10
N GLU A 358 9.92 1.65 14.78
CA GLU A 358 8.74 2.27 14.17
C GLU A 358 9.14 3.51 13.36
N SER A 359 10.00 4.37 13.91
CA SER A 359 10.57 5.48 13.15
C SER A 359 11.49 5.01 12.02
N LEU A 360 12.23 3.91 12.19
CA LEU A 360 13.04 3.34 11.11
C LEU A 360 12.16 2.83 9.96
N LEU A 361 11.11 2.06 10.23
CA LEU A 361 10.16 1.58 9.22
C LEU A 361 9.48 2.74 8.47
N ALA A 362 9.10 3.81 9.18
CA ALA A 362 8.53 5.00 8.55
C ALA A 362 9.51 5.71 7.61
N LEU A 363 10.79 5.78 7.99
CA LEU A 363 11.85 6.34 7.14
C LEU A 363 12.14 5.40 5.95
N GLU A 364 12.24 4.09 6.17
CA GLU A 364 12.43 3.09 5.10
C GLU A 364 11.27 3.15 4.09
N ALA A 365 10.02 3.28 4.53
CA ALA A 365 8.87 3.50 3.66
C ALA A 365 9.07 4.73 2.76
N ILE A 366 9.51 5.86 3.32
CA ILE A 366 9.83 7.07 2.55
C ILE A 366 10.95 6.83 1.53
N LEU A 367 11.99 6.06 1.90
CA LEU A 367 13.07 5.70 0.97
C LEU A 367 12.57 4.80 -0.18
N PHE A 368 11.64 3.88 0.08
CA PHE A 368 11.04 3.03 -0.95
C PHE A 368 10.06 3.79 -1.85
N ILE A 369 9.28 4.74 -1.32
CA ILE A 369 8.49 5.67 -2.14
C ILE A 369 9.44 6.46 -3.05
N ALA A 370 10.56 6.95 -2.52
CA ALA A 370 11.54 7.70 -3.32
C ALA A 370 12.16 6.84 -4.44
N LYS A 371 12.47 5.57 -4.14
CA LYS A 371 12.95 4.56 -5.10
C LYS A 371 11.92 4.30 -6.22
N ASP A 372 10.64 4.13 -5.88
CA ASP A 372 9.57 3.85 -6.85
C ASP A 372 9.31 5.02 -7.81
N PHE A 373 9.63 6.25 -7.39
CA PHE A 373 9.66 7.47 -8.22
C PHE A 373 10.99 7.68 -8.96
N GLY A 374 11.98 6.80 -8.79
CA GLY A 374 13.29 6.86 -9.46
C GLY A 374 14.33 7.80 -8.81
N PHE A 375 14.11 8.27 -7.58
CA PHE A 375 15.16 8.94 -6.82
C PHE A 375 16.18 7.92 -6.28
N GLU A 376 17.46 8.27 -6.30
CA GLU A 376 18.54 7.47 -5.72
C GLU A 376 18.79 7.80 -4.25
N LYS A 377 18.40 9.00 -3.82
CA LYS A 377 18.71 9.53 -2.49
C LYS A 377 17.56 10.34 -1.90
N VAL A 378 17.48 10.30 -0.57
CA VAL A 378 16.61 11.17 0.24
C VAL A 378 17.46 11.92 1.25
N LYS A 379 17.23 13.22 1.39
CA LYS A 379 17.79 14.04 2.47
C LYS A 379 16.67 14.54 3.37
N PHE A 380 16.81 14.30 4.67
CA PHE A 380 15.92 14.86 5.69
C PHE A 380 16.55 16.14 6.25
N GLU A 381 15.87 17.27 6.10
CA GLU A 381 16.28 18.54 6.71
C GLU A 381 15.44 18.79 7.97
N ASN A 382 16.03 19.44 8.98
CA ASN A 382 15.38 19.73 10.27
C ASN A 382 14.90 18.48 11.05
N ALA A 383 15.63 17.37 10.95
CA ALA A 383 15.38 16.19 11.78
C ALA A 383 15.68 16.51 13.27
N PRO A 384 14.83 16.08 14.23
CA PRO A 384 15.01 16.36 15.65
C PRO A 384 16.13 15.55 16.32
N ILE A 385 16.65 14.54 15.62
CA ILE A 385 17.76 13.66 16.03
C ILE A 385 18.63 13.33 14.82
N GLU A 386 19.92 13.06 15.05
CA GLU A 386 20.90 12.82 14.00
C GLU A 386 20.83 11.40 13.40
N GLU A 387 20.38 10.39 14.15
CA GLU A 387 20.38 9.00 13.69
C GLU A 387 19.17 8.17 14.14
N VAL A 388 18.68 7.30 13.26
CA VAL A 388 17.62 6.30 13.54
C VAL A 388 18.07 4.93 13.05
N GLY A 389 18.27 3.99 13.97
CA GLY A 389 18.86 2.69 13.65
C GLY A 389 20.24 2.89 13.00
N GLN A 390 20.36 2.42 11.76
CA GLN A 390 21.55 2.56 10.91
C GLN A 390 21.54 3.79 9.98
N LEU A 391 20.47 4.59 10.00
CA LEU A 391 20.33 5.78 9.15
C LEU A 391 20.91 7.01 9.85
N ASN A 392 21.85 7.68 9.19
CA ASN A 392 22.30 9.01 9.54
C ASN A 392 21.44 10.06 8.81
N LEU A 393 20.63 10.80 9.55
CA LEU A 393 19.71 11.82 9.03
C LEU A 393 20.39 13.15 8.70
N THR A 394 21.69 13.29 9.02
CA THR A 394 22.47 14.51 8.68
C THR A 394 23.07 14.47 7.27
N GLU A 395 23.03 13.31 6.61
CA GLU A 395 23.62 13.04 5.29
C GLU A 395 22.55 12.71 4.23
N ASP A 396 22.96 12.65 2.95
CA ASP A 396 22.09 12.15 1.88
C ASP A 396 22.00 10.61 1.96
N ILE A 397 20.82 10.08 2.30
CA ILE A 397 20.59 8.65 2.48
C ILE A 397 20.29 7.99 1.13
N LEU A 398 21.06 6.98 0.76
CA LEU A 398 20.79 6.13 -0.42
C LEU A 398 19.51 5.31 -0.21
N VAL A 399 18.67 5.21 -1.24
CA VAL A 399 17.49 4.33 -1.20
C VAL A 399 17.91 2.85 -1.10
N PRO A 400 17.19 2.01 -0.32
CA PRO A 400 17.55 0.61 -0.17
C PRO A 400 17.48 -0.18 -1.48
N LYS A 401 18.19 -1.30 -1.52
CA LYS A 401 18.12 -2.24 -2.65
C LYS A 401 16.83 -3.04 -2.63
N ALA A 402 16.45 -3.60 -1.49
CA ALA A 402 15.22 -4.39 -1.36
C ALA A 402 14.62 -4.33 0.07
N PRO A 403 13.29 -4.44 0.23
CA PRO A 403 12.58 -4.38 1.51
C PRO A 403 12.55 -5.72 2.24
N ASN A 404 12.00 -5.75 3.45
CA ASN A 404 11.58 -6.97 4.17
C ASN A 404 12.61 -8.11 4.13
N GLN A 405 13.80 -7.86 4.65
CA GLN A 405 14.77 -8.92 4.85
C GLN A 405 14.19 -9.98 5.80
N VAL A 406 14.19 -11.23 5.36
CA VAL A 406 13.99 -12.42 6.20
C VAL A 406 15.25 -13.30 6.20
N ASN A 407 15.35 -14.15 7.23
CA ASN A 407 16.54 -14.93 7.65
C ASN A 407 17.65 -14.11 8.34
#